data_AF-A0A7S0EBZ5-F1
#
_entry.id   AF-A0A7S0EBZ5-F1
#
_cell.length_a   1.000
_cell.length_b   1.000
_cell.length_c   1.000
_cell.angle_alpha   90.00
_cell.angle_beta   90.00
_cell.angle_gamma   90.00
#
_symmetry.space_group_name_H-M   'P 1'
#
loop_
_entity.id
_entity.type
_entity.pdbx_description
1 polymer ?
#
loop_
_entity_poly.entity_id
_entity_poly.type
_entity_poly.pdbx_seq_one_letter_code
_entity_poly.pdbx_strand_id
1 'polypeptide(L)'
;GYKFSRDLLLMRKSIDTLANQGRYDEAHVLKSKADQLERWERMKLDNEHKMHMATKELQMRQQQEMQLEALRRRIQRGREEHKEHWLLGAQRLMQSHRNMLSDLKSKQAIENVRADVAVKLDLAASRTSGPASMGMKKNPYHATPSRVDCGTRR
;
A
#
# COMPACT_ATOMS: atom_id res chain seq x y z
N GLY A 1 -25.14 -29.63 22.97
CA GLY A 1 -26.40 -30.37 23.12
C GLY A 1 -27.45 -29.45 23.71
N TYR A 2 -28.70 -29.61 23.28
CA TYR A 2 -29.84 -28.84 23.80
C TYR A 2 -29.97 -29.03 25.32
N LYS A 3 -30.18 -27.93 26.05
CA LYS A 3 -30.52 -27.98 27.47
C LYS A 3 -32.02 -27.85 27.61
N PHE A 4 -32.69 -28.97 27.86
CA PHE A 4 -34.12 -29.02 28.08
C PHE A 4 -34.51 -28.47 29.45
N SER A 5 -35.77 -28.08 29.61
CA SER A 5 -36.27 -27.56 30.88
C SER A 5 -36.24 -28.63 31.96
N ARG A 6 -36.17 -28.17 33.22
CA ARG A 6 -36.27 -29.04 34.39
C ARG A 6 -37.59 -29.81 34.39
N ASP A 7 -38.67 -29.18 33.95
CA ASP A 7 -40.01 -29.77 33.95
C ASP A 7 -40.11 -30.94 32.97
N LEU A 8 -39.55 -30.80 31.75
CA LEU A 8 -39.49 -31.91 30.80
C LEU A 8 -38.69 -33.09 31.38
N LEU A 9 -37.53 -32.81 32.00
CA LEU A 9 -36.70 -33.84 32.61
C LEU A 9 -37.41 -34.55 33.77
N LEU A 10 -38.18 -33.82 34.58
CA LEU A 10 -38.99 -34.39 35.66
C LEU A 10 -40.14 -35.24 35.12
N MET A 11 -40.82 -34.79 34.06
CA MET A 11 -41.86 -35.58 33.39
C MET A 11 -41.29 -36.90 32.84
N ARG A 12 -40.12 -36.87 32.20
CA ARG A 12 -39.43 -38.07 31.71
C ARG A 12 -39.13 -39.06 32.83
N LYS A 13 -38.56 -38.59 33.94
CA LYS A 13 -38.34 -39.42 35.13
C LYS A 13 -39.63 -40.00 35.70
N SER A 14 -40.70 -39.20 35.74
CA SER A 14 -42.00 -39.65 36.25
C SER A 14 -42.63 -40.72 35.36
N ILE A 15 -42.50 -40.62 34.04
CA ILE A 15 -42.91 -41.66 33.09
C ILE A 15 -42.22 -42.99 33.40
N ASP A 16 -40.90 -42.97 33.58
CA ASP A 16 -40.12 -44.17 33.91
C ASP A 16 -40.58 -44.79 35.24
N THR A 17 -40.83 -43.97 36.26
CA THR A 17 -41.32 -44.46 37.55
C THR A 17 -42.72 -45.08 37.46
N LEU A 18 -43.64 -44.49 36.69
CA LEU A 18 -45.00 -45.01 36.51
C LEU A 18 -45.00 -46.33 35.72
N ALA A 19 -44.15 -46.43 34.69
CA ALA A 19 -43.96 -47.65 33.92
C ALA A 19 -43.40 -48.79 34.79
N ASN A 20 -42.42 -48.50 35.65
CA ASN A 20 -41.85 -49.48 36.59
C ASN A 20 -42.85 -49.94 37.66
N GLN A 21 -43.84 -49.11 37.98
CA GLN A 21 -44.96 -49.45 38.89
C GLN A 21 -46.11 -50.20 38.18
N GLY A 22 -46.00 -50.48 36.88
CA GLY A 22 -47.04 -51.13 36.09
C GLY A 22 -48.22 -50.22 35.70
N ARG A 23 -48.13 -48.91 35.95
CA ARG A 23 -49.17 -47.91 35.65
C ARG A 23 -49.00 -47.36 34.22
N TYR A 24 -49.13 -48.24 33.23
CA TYR A 24 -48.81 -47.92 31.83
C TYR A 24 -49.75 -46.87 31.21
N ASP A 25 -51.03 -46.86 31.54
CA ASP A 25 -51.99 -45.90 30.99
C ASP A 25 -51.65 -44.45 31.40
N GLU A 26 -51.32 -44.26 32.67
CA GLU A 26 -50.89 -42.96 33.19
C GLU A 26 -49.54 -42.53 32.62
N ALA A 27 -48.60 -43.47 32.50
CA ALA A 27 -47.31 -43.23 31.86
C ALA A 27 -47.50 -42.80 30.39
N HIS A 28 -48.44 -43.41 29.66
CA HIS A 28 -48.74 -43.07 28.27
C HIS A 28 -49.34 -41.66 28.13
N VAL A 29 -50.29 -41.28 28.99
CA VAL A 29 -50.86 -39.93 29.00
C VAL A 29 -49.78 -38.89 29.32
N LEU A 30 -48.93 -39.16 30.31
CA LEU A 30 -47.83 -38.26 30.68
C LEU A 30 -46.77 -38.17 29.57
N LYS A 31 -46.47 -39.29 28.89
CA LYS A 31 -45.59 -39.33 27.71
C LYS A 31 -46.08 -38.42 26.60
N SER A 32 -47.38 -38.45 26.27
CA SER A 32 -47.94 -37.58 25.24
C SER A 32 -47.72 -36.09 25.56
N LYS A 33 -47.90 -35.70 26.83
CA LYS A 33 -47.61 -34.32 27.30
C LYS A 33 -46.11 -33.99 27.22
N ALA A 34 -45.24 -34.90 27.66
CA ALA A 34 -43.79 -34.72 27.59
C ALA A 34 -43.30 -34.61 26.13
N ASP A 35 -43.84 -35.42 25.22
CA ASP A 35 -43.50 -35.38 23.80
C ASP A 35 -43.92 -34.04 23.15
N GLN A 36 -45.08 -33.48 23.53
CA GLN A 36 -45.51 -32.16 23.08
C GLN A 36 -44.58 -31.05 23.60
N LEU A 37 -44.26 -31.08 24.90
CA LEU A 37 -43.37 -30.11 25.52
C LEU A 37 -41.97 -30.18 24.90
N GLU A 38 -41.43 -31.39 24.70
CA GLU A 38 -40.13 -31.58 24.07
C GLU A 38 -40.09 -31.03 22.64
N ARG A 39 -41.13 -31.28 21.84
CA ARG A 39 -41.23 -30.72 20.48
C ARG A 39 -41.20 -29.20 20.51
N TRP A 40 -41.96 -28.58 21.43
CA TRP A 40 -41.96 -27.13 21.59
C TRP A 40 -40.60 -26.59 22.01
N GLU A 41 -39.95 -27.21 23.01
CA GLU A 41 -38.63 -26.80 23.48
C GLU A 41 -37.56 -26.95 22.40
N ARG A 42 -37.59 -28.05 21.63
CA ARG A 42 -36.69 -28.25 20.48
C ARG A 42 -36.87 -27.13 19.44
N MET A 43 -38.10 -26.85 19.05
CA MET A 43 -38.40 -25.78 18.08
C MET A 43 -37.95 -24.41 18.58
N LYS A 44 -38.16 -24.12 19.86
CA LYS A 44 -37.71 -22.86 20.48
C LYS A 44 -36.19 -22.75 20.46
N LEU A 45 -35.48 -23.77 20.94
CA LEU A 45 -34.02 -23.76 20.98
C LEU A 45 -33.39 -23.71 19.59
N ASP A 46 -34.00 -24.38 18.61
CA ASP A 46 -33.58 -24.29 17.20
C ASP A 46 -33.73 -22.87 16.67
N ASN A 47 -34.85 -22.21 16.97
CA ASN A 47 -35.09 -20.86 16.54
C ASN A 47 -34.10 -19.87 17.18
N GLU A 48 -33.88 -19.99 18.49
CA GLU A 48 -32.88 -19.17 19.21
C GLU A 48 -31.48 -19.39 18.64
N HIS A 49 -31.10 -20.64 18.35
CA HIS A 49 -29.81 -20.95 17.76
C HIS A 49 -29.66 -20.35 16.36
N LYS A 50 -30.68 -20.50 15.51
CA LYS A 50 -30.69 -19.91 14.16
C LYS A 50 -30.58 -18.39 14.21
N MET A 51 -31.32 -17.74 15.10
CA MET A 51 -31.23 -16.28 15.27
C MET A 51 -29.83 -15.87 15.73
N HIS A 52 -29.25 -16.56 16.71
CA HIS A 52 -27.90 -16.28 17.19
C HIS A 52 -26.84 -16.45 16.09
N MET A 53 -26.95 -17.51 15.29
CA MET A 53 -26.05 -17.74 14.16
C MET A 53 -26.21 -16.64 13.10
N ALA A 54 -27.45 -16.27 12.76
CA ALA A 54 -27.71 -15.19 11.78
C ALA A 54 -27.15 -13.84 12.25
N THR A 55 -27.29 -13.50 13.54
CA THR A 55 -26.70 -12.27 14.10
C THR A 55 -25.18 -12.30 14.03
N LYS A 56 -24.54 -13.42 14.41
CA LYS A 56 -23.09 -13.58 14.31
C LYS A 56 -22.59 -13.47 12.88
N GLU A 57 -23.29 -14.10 11.93
CA GLU A 57 -22.96 -14.05 10.52
C GLU A 57 -23.04 -12.60 9.99
N LEU A 58 -24.10 -11.87 10.35
CA LEU A 58 -24.24 -10.46 9.99
C LEU A 58 -23.09 -9.60 10.54
N GLN A 59 -22.74 -9.78 11.81
CA GLN A 59 -21.63 -9.06 12.45
C GLN A 59 -20.29 -9.36 11.75
N MET A 60 -20.04 -10.63 11.43
CA MET A 60 -18.83 -11.03 10.70
C MET A 60 -18.77 -10.40 9.30
N ARG A 61 -19.88 -10.38 8.56
CA ARG A 61 -19.95 -9.73 7.25
C ARG A 61 -19.66 -8.23 7.33
N GLN A 62 -20.29 -7.52 8.28
CA GLN A 62 -20.03 -6.09 8.49
C GLN A 62 -18.56 -5.82 8.84
N GLN A 63 -17.96 -6.66 9.68
CA GLN A 63 -16.54 -6.53 10.03
C GLN A 63 -15.64 -6.75 8.80
N GLN A 64 -15.94 -7.75 7.97
CA GLN A 64 -15.20 -8.01 6.73
C GLN A 64 -15.33 -6.85 5.74
N GLU A 65 -16.53 -6.30 5.55
CA GLU A 65 -16.76 -5.13 4.70
C GLU A 65 -15.94 -3.92 5.16
N MET A 66 -15.92 -3.65 6.46
CA MET A 66 -15.13 -2.57 7.04
C MET A 66 -13.62 -2.76 6.80
N GLN A 67 -13.13 -4.00 6.97
CA GLN A 67 -11.73 -4.34 6.70
C GLN A 67 -11.37 -4.16 5.21
N LEU A 68 -12.25 -4.60 4.30
CA LEU A 68 -12.07 -4.41 2.86
C LEU A 68 -12.06 -2.92 2.48
N GLU A 69 -12.93 -2.11 3.08
CA GLU A 69 -12.95 -0.68 2.85
C GLU A 69 -11.66 -0.01 3.35
N ALA A 70 -11.19 -0.37 4.54
CA ALA A 70 -9.92 0.13 5.07
C ALA A 70 -8.74 -0.23 4.16
N LEU A 71 -8.70 -1.45 3.63
CA LEU A 71 -7.69 -1.88 2.66
C LEU A 71 -7.76 -1.08 1.36
N ARG A 72 -8.96 -0.85 0.81
CA ARG A 72 -9.15 -0.02 -0.38
C ARG A 72 -8.64 1.40 -0.16
N ARG A 73 -8.96 2.02 0.98
CA ARG A 73 -8.48 3.36 1.35
C ARG A 73 -6.95 3.41 1.46
N ARG A 74 -6.33 2.39 2.05
CA ARG A 74 -4.85 2.29 2.14
C ARG A 74 -4.21 2.16 0.77
N ILE A 75 -4.77 1.33 -0.11
CA ILE A 75 -4.28 1.17 -1.49
C ILE A 75 -4.38 2.49 -2.25
N GLN A 76 -5.52 3.18 -2.14
CA GLN A 76 -5.73 4.45 -2.83
C GLN A 76 -4.74 5.52 -2.36
N ARG A 77 -4.56 5.66 -1.04
CA ARG A 77 -3.57 6.57 -0.46
C ARG A 77 -2.15 6.26 -0.95
N GLY A 78 -1.75 4.99 -0.92
CA GLY A 78 -0.43 4.60 -1.41
C GLY A 78 -0.23 4.93 -2.90
N ARG A 79 -1.26 4.79 -3.73
CA ARG A 79 -1.20 5.20 -5.15
C ARG A 79 -1.03 6.71 -5.30
N GLU A 80 -1.73 7.50 -4.50
CA GLU A 80 -1.63 8.96 -4.51
C GLU A 80 -0.24 9.41 -4.05
N GLU A 81 0.26 8.88 -2.94
CA GLU A 81 1.61 9.13 -2.43
C GLU A 81 2.68 8.77 -3.47
N HIS A 82 2.58 7.59 -4.10
CA HIS A 82 3.50 7.20 -5.17
C HIS A 82 3.47 8.18 -6.34
N LYS A 83 2.27 8.61 -6.77
CA LYS A 83 2.11 9.59 -7.85
C LYS A 83 2.76 10.92 -7.49
N GLU A 84 2.55 11.42 -6.27
CA GLU A 84 3.17 12.65 -5.78
C GLU A 84 4.70 12.53 -5.74
N HIS A 85 5.23 11.42 -5.25
CA HIS A 85 6.67 11.14 -5.26
C HIS A 85 7.25 11.12 -6.67
N TRP A 86 6.56 10.51 -7.63
CA TRP A 86 6.95 10.50 -9.04
C TRP A 86 6.97 11.91 -9.64
N LEU A 87 5.92 12.70 -9.39
CA LEU A 87 5.83 14.08 -9.87
C LEU A 87 6.95 14.96 -9.31
N LEU A 88 7.22 14.86 -8.01
CA LEU A 88 8.31 15.58 -7.36
C LEU A 88 9.67 15.16 -7.92
N GLY A 89 9.88 13.86 -8.13
CA GLY A 89 11.08 13.32 -8.77
C GLY A 89 11.29 13.88 -10.18
N ALA A 90 10.24 13.88 -11.00
CA ALA A 90 10.26 14.45 -12.35
C ALA A 90 10.57 15.96 -12.32
N GLN A 91 9.97 16.72 -11.40
CA GLN A 91 10.25 18.14 -11.23
C GLN A 91 11.72 18.40 -10.87
N ARG A 92 12.27 17.63 -9.93
CA ARG A 92 13.69 17.72 -9.55
C ARG A 92 14.62 17.41 -10.72
N LEU A 93 14.29 16.40 -11.53
CA LEU A 93 15.06 16.05 -12.72
C LEU A 93 15.03 17.18 -13.76
N MET A 94 13.86 17.75 -14.05
CA MET A 94 13.73 18.89 -14.95
C MET A 94 14.51 20.10 -14.46
N GLN A 95 14.47 20.39 -13.16
CA GLN A 95 15.25 21.49 -12.57
C GLN A 95 16.75 21.24 -12.70
N SER A 96 17.22 20.01 -12.44
CA SER A 96 18.62 19.63 -12.62
C SER A 96 19.07 19.82 -14.08
N HIS A 97 18.27 19.36 -15.04
CA HIS A 97 18.54 19.56 -16.46
C HIS A 97 18.59 21.05 -16.83
N ARG A 98 17.64 21.85 -16.34
CA ARG A 98 17.63 23.31 -16.56
C ARG A 98 18.89 23.98 -15.98
N ASN A 99 19.30 23.59 -14.78
CA ASN A 99 20.52 24.11 -14.14
C ASN A 99 21.77 23.75 -14.95
N MET A 100 21.88 22.51 -15.42
CA MET A 100 22.98 22.04 -16.26
C MET A 100 23.06 22.85 -17.57
N LEU A 101 21.94 23.03 -18.27
CA LEU A 101 21.91 23.84 -19.49
C LEU A 101 22.31 25.29 -19.24
N SER A 102 21.89 25.86 -18.11
CA SER A 102 22.26 27.23 -17.74
C SER A 102 23.77 27.35 -17.47
N ASP A 103 24.36 26.39 -16.77
CA ASP A 103 25.80 26.35 -16.51
C ASP A 103 26.61 26.19 -17.79
N LEU A 104 26.19 25.28 -18.70
CA LEU A 104 26.83 25.11 -20.00
C LEU A 104 26.78 26.38 -20.85
N LYS A 105 25.63 27.07 -20.90
CA LYS A 105 25.51 28.35 -21.60
C LYS A 105 26.42 29.42 -21.01
N SER A 106 26.52 29.47 -19.68
CA SER A 106 27.43 30.40 -18.99
C SER A 106 28.89 30.12 -19.34
N LYS A 107 29.31 28.85 -19.29
CA LYS A 107 30.66 28.41 -19.68
C LYS A 107 30.97 28.74 -21.14
N GLN A 108 30.07 28.44 -22.05
CA GLN A 108 30.21 28.79 -23.47
C GLN A 108 30.36 30.30 -23.68
N ALA A 109 29.59 31.13 -22.97
CA ALA A 109 29.71 32.58 -23.06
C ALA A 109 31.10 33.07 -22.61
N ILE A 110 31.62 32.51 -21.51
CA ILE A 110 32.98 32.82 -21.03
C ILE A 110 34.04 32.39 -22.04
N GLU A 111 33.90 31.19 -22.63
CA GLU A 111 34.81 30.70 -23.65
C GLU A 111 34.81 31.56 -24.91
N ASN A 112 33.63 32.00 -25.37
CA ASN A 112 33.50 32.91 -26.51
C ASN A 112 34.23 34.25 -26.23
N VAL A 113 34.05 34.83 -25.04
CA VAL A 113 34.77 36.05 -24.66
C VAL A 113 36.30 35.83 -24.64
N ARG A 114 36.76 34.70 -24.12
CA ARG A 114 38.20 34.35 -24.13
C ARG A 114 38.74 34.18 -25.55
N ALA A 115 37.98 33.52 -26.43
CA ALA A 115 38.34 33.35 -27.83
C ALA A 115 38.40 34.71 -28.56
N ASP A 116 37.42 35.58 -28.35
CA ASP A 116 37.41 36.93 -28.93
C ASP A 116 38.62 37.77 -28.50
N VAL A 117 39.00 37.68 -27.22
CA VAL A 117 40.21 38.36 -26.70
C VAL A 117 41.47 37.78 -27.35
N ALA A 118 41.59 36.45 -27.43
CA ALA A 118 42.73 35.80 -28.06
C ALA A 118 42.87 36.22 -29.54
N VAL A 119 41.78 36.19 -30.30
CA VAL A 119 41.77 36.63 -31.72
C VAL A 119 42.19 38.10 -31.84
N LYS A 120 41.70 38.99 -30.98
CA LYS A 120 42.10 40.41 -30.98
C LYS A 120 43.58 40.60 -30.69
N LEU A 121 44.12 39.86 -29.74
CA LEU A 121 45.55 39.90 -29.39
C LEU A 121 46.41 39.38 -30.54
N ASP A 122 46.04 38.26 -31.16
CA ASP A 122 46.74 37.70 -32.32
C ASP A 122 46.72 38.68 -33.51
N LEU A 123 45.56 39.29 -33.81
CA LEU A 123 45.43 40.32 -34.84
C LEU A 123 46.22 41.60 -34.52
N ALA A 124 46.39 41.95 -33.25
CA ALA A 124 47.23 43.08 -32.84
C ALA A 124 48.72 42.74 -32.99
N ALA A 125 49.14 41.55 -32.57
CA ALA A 125 50.51 41.05 -32.74
C ALA A 125 50.90 40.92 -34.22
N SER A 126 49.99 40.44 -35.06
CA SER A 126 50.20 40.37 -36.52
C SER A 126 50.31 41.75 -37.19
N ARG A 127 49.75 42.81 -36.58
CA ARG A 127 49.85 44.19 -37.09
C ARG A 127 51.16 44.87 -36.70
N THR A 128 51.74 44.50 -35.56
CA THR A 128 53.02 45.06 -35.09
C THR A 128 54.23 44.30 -35.63
N SER A 129 54.06 43.06 -36.11
CA SER A 129 55.05 42.35 -36.91
C SER A 129 54.91 42.71 -38.39
N GLY A 130 55.72 43.66 -38.88
CA GLY A 130 56.08 43.71 -40.31
C GLY A 130 56.78 42.41 -40.74
N PRO A 131 56.99 42.14 -42.04
CA PRO A 131 57.41 40.84 -42.54
C PRO A 131 58.84 40.51 -42.07
N ALA A 132 58.96 39.87 -40.92
CA ALA A 132 60.23 39.41 -40.39
C ALA A 132 60.06 38.09 -39.62
N SER A 133 60.56 37.04 -40.27
CA SER A 133 60.88 35.71 -39.75
C SER A 133 59.73 34.75 -39.47
N MET A 134 59.63 33.75 -40.35
CA MET A 134 59.05 32.43 -40.10
C MET A 134 59.75 31.78 -38.91
N GLY A 135 59.13 31.87 -37.73
CA GLY A 135 59.53 31.12 -36.54
C GLY A 135 58.31 30.38 -35.99
N MET A 136 58.25 29.06 -36.24
CA MET A 136 57.22 28.16 -35.73
C MET A 136 57.04 28.33 -34.21
N LYS A 137 55.97 29.01 -33.77
CA LYS A 137 55.57 29.04 -32.37
C LYS A 137 54.68 27.83 -32.09
N LYS A 138 55.19 26.90 -31.29
CA LYS A 138 54.45 25.72 -30.81
C LYS A 138 53.24 26.18 -29.99
N ASN A 139 52.07 25.68 -30.36
CA ASN A 139 50.77 25.97 -29.77
C ASN A 139 50.74 25.51 -28.28
N PRO A 140 50.61 26.41 -27.28
CA PRO A 140 50.70 26.03 -25.87
C PRO A 140 49.39 25.46 -25.29
N TYR A 141 48.35 25.27 -26.10
CA TYR A 141 47.02 24.84 -25.63
C TYR A 141 46.77 23.32 -25.65
N HIS A 142 47.76 22.50 -26.00
CA HIS A 142 47.66 21.05 -25.90
C HIS A 142 48.40 20.52 -24.67
N ALA A 143 47.79 20.61 -23.47
CA ALA A 143 47.97 19.65 -22.37
C ALA A 143 47.25 20.09 -21.10
N THR A 144 45.92 19.95 -21.05
CA THR A 144 45.28 19.53 -19.80
C THR A 144 44.22 18.48 -20.16
N PRO A 145 44.41 17.19 -19.82
CA PRO A 145 43.29 16.27 -19.86
C PRO A 145 42.26 16.75 -18.82
N SER A 146 41.02 16.93 -19.26
CA SER A 146 39.86 17.11 -18.38
C SER A 146 39.85 15.96 -17.39
N ARG A 147 40.19 16.24 -16.12
CA ARG A 147 40.06 15.29 -15.03
C ARG A 147 38.57 15.16 -14.73
N VAL A 148 37.94 14.16 -15.35
CA VAL A 148 36.57 13.76 -15.05
C VAL A 148 36.58 13.16 -13.65
N ASP A 149 36.14 13.91 -12.65
CA ASP A 149 35.94 13.41 -11.30
C ASP A 149 34.63 12.60 -11.28
N CYS A 150 34.73 11.33 -11.67
CA CYS A 150 33.67 10.36 -11.47
C CYS A 150 33.54 10.06 -9.97
N GLY A 151 32.76 10.91 -9.28
CA GLY A 151 32.45 10.78 -7.87
C GLY A 151 32.03 9.36 -7.50
N THR A 152 32.85 8.73 -6.68
CA THR A 152 32.57 7.44 -6.04
C THR A 152 31.34 7.58 -5.15
N ARG A 153 30.20 7.00 -5.55
CA ARG A 153 29.04 6.86 -4.68
C ARG A 153 29.38 5.86 -3.57
N ARG A 154 29.29 6.31 -2.31
CA ARG A 154 29.04 5.45 -1.15
C ARG A 154 27.55 5.42 -0.86
#